data_AF-A0A2V3PJM6-F1
#
_entry.id   AF-A0A2V3PJM6-F1
#
_cell.length_a   1.000
_cell.length_b   1.000
_cell.length_c   1.000
_cell.angle_alpha   90.00
_cell.angle_beta   90.00
_cell.angle_gamma   90.00
#
_symmetry.space_group_name_H-M   'P 1'
#
loop_
_entity.id
_entity.type
_entity.pdbx_description
1 polymer ?
#
loop_
_entity_poly.entity_id
_entity_poly.type
_entity_poly.pdbx_seq_one_letter_code
_entity_poly.pdbx_strand_id
1 'polypeptide(L)'
;MAVKLDKWLVAQKKHRLSDRHTMMARELGLNPDKLGKVDNHKQETWKAPLPQFIEDIYFKRFKREEPLIVKSIKQLIAKEKFKKEKQKKAKGQKRKAKLQGDGSTTDDGEITENPVEQANHNKKVKYNDIKPIARVQLESGDTPETILQKEAHIFDKAFDLYEKERVALSELGFMLKKIYPQYKPRRYGCKTLGEVYEKLDKYEVIQVEEKGACSIVYKKEK
;
A
#
# COMPACT_ATOMS: atom_id res chain seq x y z
N MET A 1 11.70 6.23 11.46
CA MET A 1 10.53 6.77 10.71
C MET A 1 11.00 7.94 9.86
N ALA A 2 10.73 7.94 8.55
CA ALA A 2 11.06 9.08 7.70
C ALA A 2 10.07 10.22 7.96
N VAL A 3 10.54 11.29 8.61
CA VAL A 3 9.70 12.47 8.89
C VAL A 3 9.58 13.32 7.62
N LYS A 4 8.36 13.79 7.29
CA LYS A 4 8.09 14.66 6.13
C LYS A 4 8.93 15.95 6.22
N LEU A 5 9.51 16.38 5.10
CA LEU A 5 10.32 17.60 5.01
C LEU A 5 9.54 18.87 5.41
N ASP A 6 8.23 18.92 5.16
CA ASP A 6 7.40 20.07 5.53
C ASP A 6 7.38 20.33 7.04
N LYS A 7 7.46 19.27 7.87
CA LYS A 7 7.53 19.40 9.33
C LYS A 7 8.82 20.07 9.78
N TRP A 8 9.92 19.78 9.09
CA TRP A 8 11.20 20.43 9.34
C TRP A 8 11.17 21.92 8.99
N LEU A 9 10.46 22.32 7.93
CA LEU A 9 10.30 23.74 7.58
C LEU A 9 9.56 24.53 8.68
N VAL A 10 8.49 23.94 9.24
CA VAL A 10 7.74 24.55 10.35
C VAL A 10 8.60 24.63 11.60
N ALA A 11 9.29 23.54 11.96
CA ALA A 11 10.16 23.51 13.14
C ALA A 11 11.34 24.48 13.01
N GLN A 12 11.94 24.57 11.82
CA GLN A 12 13.02 25.51 11.51
C GLN A 12 12.59 26.95 11.78
N LYS A 13 11.41 27.36 11.27
CA LYS A 13 10.86 28.70 11.50
C LYS A 13 10.53 28.93 12.98
N LYS A 14 9.90 27.94 13.63
CA LYS A 14 9.46 28.03 15.03
C LYS A 14 10.64 28.20 16.00
N HIS A 15 11.69 27.42 15.81
CA HIS A 15 12.87 27.40 16.68
C HIS A 15 14.02 28.27 16.15
N ARG A 16 13.77 29.07 15.11
CA ARG A 16 14.74 29.99 14.49
C ARG A 16 16.06 29.30 14.12
N LEU A 17 15.96 28.06 13.62
CA LEU A 17 17.12 27.26 13.22
C LEU A 17 17.61 27.68 11.82
N SER A 18 18.93 27.70 11.63
CA SER A 18 19.51 27.84 10.28
C SER A 18 19.33 26.55 9.47
N ASP A 19 19.54 26.63 8.15
CA ASP A 19 19.55 25.42 7.31
C ASP A 19 20.64 24.43 7.77
N ARG A 20 21.80 24.96 8.21
CA ARG A 20 22.90 24.20 8.80
C ARG A 20 22.46 23.45 10.06
N HIS A 21 21.82 24.12 11.02
CA HIS A 21 21.30 23.48 12.25
C HIS A 21 20.23 22.43 11.95
N THR A 22 19.33 22.74 11.01
CA THR A 22 18.27 21.81 10.60
C THR A 22 18.86 20.54 9.98
N MET A 23 19.96 20.67 9.24
CA MET A 23 20.69 19.53 8.69
C MET A 23 21.39 18.69 9.75
N MET A 24 22.14 19.32 10.65
CA MET A 24 22.75 18.62 11.78
C MET A 24 21.71 17.85 12.59
N ALA A 25 20.57 18.47 12.91
CA ALA A 25 19.49 17.84 13.65
C ALA A 25 18.92 16.60 12.92
N ARG A 26 18.86 16.64 11.58
CA ARG A 26 18.43 15.50 10.76
C ARG A 26 19.44 14.36 10.75
N GLU A 27 20.73 14.68 10.63
CA GLU A 27 21.81 13.68 10.68
C GLU A 27 21.93 13.05 12.07
N LEU A 28 21.70 13.83 13.12
CA LEU A 28 21.61 13.33 14.49
C LEU A 28 20.38 12.44 14.74
N GLY A 29 19.38 12.47 13.87
CA GLY A 29 18.14 11.70 14.01
C GLY A 29 17.12 12.34 14.96
N LEU A 30 17.23 13.65 15.21
CA LEU A 30 16.23 14.39 16.00
C LEU A 30 14.88 14.43 15.27
N ASN A 31 13.81 14.65 16.03
CA ASN A 31 12.45 14.73 15.49
C ASN A 31 11.92 16.18 15.59
N PRO A 32 11.49 16.81 14.48
CA PRO A 32 11.03 18.21 14.48
C PRO A 32 9.83 18.43 15.42
N ASP A 33 8.95 17.44 15.58
CA ASP A 33 7.77 17.56 16.46
C ASP A 33 8.17 17.56 17.95
N LYS A 34 9.33 16.98 18.28
CA LYS A 34 9.82 16.85 19.66
C LYS A 34 10.80 17.96 20.05
N LEU A 35 11.23 18.81 19.11
CA LEU A 35 12.18 19.89 19.39
C LEU A 35 11.68 20.87 20.44
N GLY A 36 10.36 21.07 20.56
CA GLY A 36 9.78 21.92 21.62
C GLY A 36 10.08 21.47 23.05
N LYS A 37 10.27 20.16 23.29
CA LYS A 37 10.67 19.66 24.63
C LYS A 37 12.16 19.89 24.90
N VAL A 38 12.96 19.97 23.85
CA VAL A 38 14.41 20.20 23.93
C VAL A 38 14.71 21.70 24.04
N ASP A 39 13.96 22.52 23.30
CA ASP A 39 14.06 23.98 23.31
C ASP A 39 13.31 24.62 24.49
N ASN A 40 13.68 24.22 25.70
CA ASN A 40 13.12 24.75 26.94
C ASN A 40 14.09 25.64 27.74
N HIS A 41 15.11 26.19 27.06
CA HIS A 41 16.19 26.95 27.69
C HIS A 41 15.70 28.19 28.46
N LYS A 42 14.51 28.71 28.15
CA LYS A 42 13.92 29.85 28.87
C LYS A 42 13.34 29.49 30.23
N GLN A 43 12.85 28.26 30.40
CA GLN A 43 12.33 27.78 31.68
C GLN A 43 13.46 27.15 32.51
N GLU A 44 14.35 26.41 31.84
CA GLU A 44 15.50 25.76 32.45
C GLU A 44 16.77 26.45 31.97
N THR A 45 17.16 27.54 32.63
CA THR A 45 18.27 28.44 32.23
C THR A 45 19.64 27.77 32.21
N TRP A 46 19.80 26.64 32.89
CA TRP A 46 21.01 25.81 32.84
C TRP A 46 21.12 25.00 31.54
N LYS A 47 20.06 24.91 30.72
CA LYS A 47 20.11 24.27 29.40
C LYS A 47 20.62 25.25 28.36
N ALA A 48 21.47 24.74 27.46
CA ALA A 48 21.92 25.50 26.30
C ALA A 48 20.75 25.77 25.32
N PRO A 49 20.78 26.90 24.60
CA PRO A 49 19.85 27.16 23.50
C PRO A 49 19.88 26.02 22.46
N LEU A 50 18.73 25.72 21.84
CA LEU A 50 18.61 24.59 20.90
C LEU A 50 19.67 24.59 19.77
N PRO A 51 20.03 25.73 19.12
CA PRO A 51 21.09 25.75 18.11
C PRO A 51 22.44 25.26 18.63
N GLN A 52 22.85 25.75 19.82
CA GLN A 52 24.11 25.38 20.47
C GLN A 52 24.11 23.91 20.87
N PHE A 53 23.00 23.45 21.44
CA PHE A 53 22.83 22.04 21.81
C PHE A 53 22.98 21.09 20.61
N ILE A 54 22.45 21.47 19.44
CA ILE A 54 22.59 20.68 18.22
C ILE A 54 24.05 20.62 17.78
N GLU A 55 24.78 21.75 17.82
CA GLU A 55 26.21 21.82 17.49
C GLU A 55 27.06 20.95 18.42
N ASP A 56 26.85 21.06 19.74
CA ASP A 56 27.61 20.32 20.73
C ASP A 56 27.47 18.80 20.55
N ILE A 57 26.24 18.31 20.33
CA ILE A 57 25.99 16.88 20.11
C ILE A 57 26.54 16.45 18.74
N TYR A 58 26.42 17.29 17.72
CA TYR A 58 26.96 17.01 16.41
C TYR A 58 28.48 16.83 16.47
N PHE A 59 29.17 17.77 17.11
CA PHE A 59 30.61 17.70 17.33
C PHE A 59 31.01 16.49 18.16
N LYS A 60 30.30 16.17 19.25
CA LYS A 60 30.58 14.99 20.08
C LYS A 60 30.53 13.68 19.26
N ARG A 61 29.54 13.54 18.36
CA ARG A 61 29.30 12.31 17.60
C ARG A 61 30.16 12.18 16.35
N PHE A 62 30.32 13.28 15.60
CA PHE A 62 30.96 13.26 14.29
C PHE A 62 32.35 13.91 14.27
N LYS A 63 32.75 14.60 15.35
CA LYS A 63 34.02 15.34 15.46
C LYS A 63 34.20 16.36 14.32
N ARG A 64 33.09 16.94 13.88
CA ARG A 64 33.01 17.94 12.82
C ARG A 64 32.15 19.07 13.31
N GLU A 65 32.52 20.29 12.92
CA GLU A 65 31.74 21.48 13.26
C GLU A 65 30.58 21.66 12.28
N GLU A 66 30.69 21.19 11.04
CA GLU A 66 29.68 21.40 10.00
C GLU A 66 29.33 20.11 9.23
N PRO A 67 28.08 20.01 8.73
CA PRO A 67 27.71 18.99 7.76
C PRO A 67 28.47 19.16 6.44
N LEU A 68 28.88 18.04 5.84
CA LEU A 68 29.60 18.00 4.55
C LEU A 68 28.84 18.68 3.40
N ILE A 69 27.50 18.64 3.41
CA ILE A 69 26.67 19.19 2.33
C ILE A 69 25.48 19.90 2.94
N VAL A 70 25.49 21.23 3.01
CA VAL A 70 24.35 22.02 3.49
C VAL A 70 23.36 22.26 2.35
N LYS A 71 22.17 21.66 2.43
CA LYS A 71 21.03 21.86 1.51
C LYS A 71 19.85 22.40 2.31
N SER A 72 19.26 23.48 1.83
CA SER A 72 18.04 24.02 2.44
C SER A 72 16.87 23.03 2.32
N ILE A 73 15.96 23.07 3.30
CA ILE A 73 14.75 22.24 3.28
C ILE A 73 13.91 22.53 2.04
N LYS A 74 13.84 23.80 1.62
CA LYS A 74 13.13 24.23 0.40
C LYS A 74 13.71 23.58 -0.86
N GLN A 75 15.04 23.55 -1.01
CA GLN A 75 15.70 22.89 -2.15
C GLN A 75 15.43 21.38 -2.17
N LEU A 76 15.41 20.72 -1.00
CA LEU A 76 15.10 19.30 -0.92
C LEU A 76 13.65 19.01 -1.32
N ILE A 77 12.69 19.81 -0.84
CA ILE A 77 11.28 19.69 -1.23
C ILE A 77 11.12 19.89 -2.74
N ALA A 78 11.78 20.90 -3.31
CA ALA A 78 11.76 21.13 -4.75
C ALA A 78 12.34 19.95 -5.56
N LYS A 79 13.46 19.38 -5.11
CA LYS A 79 14.09 18.21 -5.72
C LYS A 79 13.18 16.98 -5.68
N GLU A 80 12.48 16.75 -4.57
CA GLU A 80 11.49 15.67 -4.47
C GLU A 80 10.30 15.88 -5.40
N LYS A 81 9.77 17.11 -5.47
CA LYS A 81 8.67 17.45 -6.38
C LYS A 81 9.07 17.26 -7.84
N PHE A 82 10.24 17.74 -8.23
CA PHE A 82 10.77 17.57 -9.59
C PHE A 82 10.97 16.09 -9.96
N LYS A 83 11.53 15.29 -9.04
CA LYS A 83 11.70 13.84 -9.24
C LYS A 83 10.35 13.14 -9.42
N LYS A 84 9.35 13.47 -8.59
CA LYS A 84 7.99 12.91 -8.69
C LYS A 84 7.32 13.30 -10.01
N GLU A 85 7.47 14.55 -10.45
CA GLU A 85 6.90 15.02 -11.72
C GLU A 85 7.54 14.32 -12.92
N LYS A 86 8.87 14.20 -12.94
CA LYS A 86 9.59 13.44 -13.99
C LYS A 86 9.14 11.97 -14.03
N GLN A 87 8.94 11.34 -12.87
CA GLN A 87 8.42 9.97 -12.79
C GLN A 87 6.98 9.87 -13.31
N LYS A 88 6.10 10.83 -12.99
CA LYS A 88 4.73 10.88 -13.50
C LYS A 88 4.72 11.02 -15.03
N LYS A 89 5.50 11.95 -15.57
CA LYS A 89 5.64 12.15 -17.02
C LYS A 89 6.17 10.91 -17.74
N ALA A 90 7.22 10.27 -17.22
CA ALA A 90 7.76 9.03 -17.77
C ALA A 90 6.74 7.87 -17.73
N LYS A 91 5.99 7.71 -16.63
CA LYS A 91 4.91 6.71 -16.54
C LYS A 91 3.76 7.03 -17.51
N GLY A 92 3.41 8.30 -17.67
CA GLY A 92 2.40 8.76 -18.63
C GLY A 92 2.80 8.49 -20.08
N GLN A 93 4.05 8.79 -20.44
CA GLN A 93 4.60 8.48 -21.77
C GLN A 93 4.64 6.98 -22.04
N LYS A 94 5.07 6.15 -21.07
CA LYS A 94 5.00 4.67 -21.18
C LYS A 94 3.57 4.17 -21.38
N ARG A 95 2.58 4.75 -20.69
CA ARG A 95 1.15 4.40 -20.87
C ARG A 95 0.64 4.80 -22.26
N LYS A 96 1.02 5.97 -22.77
CA LYS A 96 0.66 6.43 -24.12
C LYS A 96 1.28 5.56 -25.21
N ALA A 97 2.57 5.22 -25.09
CA ALA A 97 3.25 4.32 -26.03
C ALA A 97 2.64 2.91 -26.04
N LYS A 98 2.23 2.38 -24.88
CA LYS A 98 1.57 1.07 -24.78
C LYS A 98 0.16 1.04 -25.42
N LEU A 99 -0.52 2.18 -25.52
CA LEU A 99 -1.84 2.30 -26.15
C LEU A 99 -1.77 2.54 -27.67
N GLN A 100 -0.59 2.88 -28.20
CA GLN A 100 -0.38 3.17 -29.64
C GLN A 100 0.33 2.02 -30.37
N GLY A 101 0.63 0.91 -29.69
CA GLY A 101 1.30 -0.26 -30.26
C GLY A 101 0.39 -1.43 -30.62
N ASP A 102 -0.93 -1.21 -30.71
CA ASP A 102 -1.93 -2.26 -31.00
C ASP A 102 -2.82 -1.83 -32.17
N GLY A 103 -2.20 -1.66 -33.35
CA GLY A 103 -2.88 -1.15 -34.53
C GLY A 103 -2.02 -1.17 -35.77
N SER A 104 -1.54 -2.35 -36.17
CA SER A 104 -1.14 -2.67 -37.55
C SER A 104 -0.76 -4.16 -37.63
N THR A 105 -1.61 -4.97 -38.24
CA THR A 105 -1.34 -5.84 -39.42
C THR A 105 -2.59 -6.69 -39.69
N THR A 106 -3.36 -6.30 -40.70
CA THR A 106 -4.12 -7.24 -41.54
C THR A 106 -3.11 -7.86 -42.51
N ASP A 107 -3.00 -9.19 -42.56
CA ASP A 107 -3.36 -9.98 -43.75
C ASP A 107 -3.11 -11.49 -43.54
N ASP A 108 -4.07 -12.27 -44.05
CA ASP A 108 -4.09 -13.67 -44.49
C ASP A 108 -3.61 -14.83 -43.59
N GLY A 109 -4.46 -15.86 -43.53
CA GLY A 109 -4.42 -16.92 -42.52
C GLY A 109 -3.83 -18.27 -42.95
N GLU A 110 -3.71 -19.16 -41.95
CA GLU A 110 -3.73 -20.61 -42.10
C GLU A 110 -4.00 -21.26 -40.73
N ILE A 111 -4.72 -22.38 -40.75
CA ILE A 111 -5.17 -23.17 -39.60
C ILE A 111 -3.98 -23.90 -38.97
N THR A 112 -3.81 -23.84 -37.64
CA THR A 112 -3.29 -24.96 -36.84
C THR A 112 -3.68 -24.83 -35.36
N GLU A 113 -3.97 -25.98 -34.79
CA GLU A 113 -4.50 -26.30 -33.45
C GLU A 113 -3.79 -25.71 -32.19
N ASN A 114 -4.64 -25.28 -31.23
CA ASN A 114 -4.51 -25.00 -29.78
C ASN A 114 -3.33 -25.58 -28.94
N PRO A 115 -3.08 -25.13 -27.69
CA PRO A 115 -3.59 -23.95 -26.95
C PRO A 115 -2.50 -23.13 -26.20
N VAL A 116 -2.80 -21.87 -25.88
CA VAL A 116 -2.47 -21.10 -24.64
C VAL A 116 -2.60 -19.62 -24.99
N GLU A 117 -3.85 -19.18 -25.15
CA GLU A 117 -4.14 -17.76 -25.09
C GLU A 117 -4.21 -17.35 -23.63
N GLN A 118 -3.10 -16.78 -23.13
CA GLN A 118 -3.14 -15.90 -21.97
C GLN A 118 -3.92 -14.65 -22.35
N ALA A 119 -5.24 -14.78 -22.31
CA ALA A 119 -6.20 -13.71 -22.46
C ALA A 119 -5.98 -12.66 -21.36
N ASN A 120 -5.18 -11.64 -21.69
CA ASN A 120 -5.09 -10.40 -20.94
C ASN A 120 -6.40 -9.61 -21.10
N HIS A 121 -7.47 -10.10 -20.48
CA HIS A 121 -8.77 -9.45 -20.47
C HIS A 121 -8.94 -8.70 -19.15
N ASN A 122 -8.14 -7.65 -18.97
CA ASN A 122 -8.36 -6.68 -17.90
C ASN A 122 -9.53 -5.75 -18.28
N LYS A 123 -10.75 -6.31 -18.43
CA LYS A 123 -11.97 -5.53 -18.25
C LYS A 123 -11.97 -5.09 -16.80
N LYS A 124 -11.66 -3.81 -16.57
CA LYS A 124 -11.81 -3.18 -15.26
C LYS A 124 -13.29 -3.25 -14.89
N VAL A 125 -13.67 -4.25 -14.11
CA VAL A 125 -14.97 -4.32 -13.42
C VAL A 125 -15.21 -2.93 -12.82
N LYS A 126 -16.34 -2.28 -13.12
CA LYS A 126 -16.64 -0.93 -12.62
C LYS A 126 -16.95 -1.04 -11.13
N TYR A 127 -15.91 -1.00 -10.30
CA TYR A 127 -16.01 -1.28 -8.87
C TYR A 127 -16.83 -0.26 -8.05
N ASN A 128 -17.31 0.84 -8.63
CA ASN A 128 -17.84 1.98 -7.88
C ASN A 128 -19.28 1.80 -7.39
N ASP A 129 -20.03 0.84 -7.92
CA ASP A 129 -21.45 0.66 -7.61
C ASP A 129 -21.73 -0.51 -6.64
N ILE A 130 -20.67 -1.13 -6.10
CA ILE A 130 -20.77 -2.29 -5.20
C ILE A 130 -21.24 -1.83 -3.81
N LYS A 131 -22.50 -2.11 -3.48
CA LYS A 131 -23.07 -1.83 -2.15
C LYS A 131 -22.61 -2.86 -1.12
N PRO A 132 -22.20 -2.44 0.09
CA PRO A 132 -21.81 -3.36 1.15
C PRO A 132 -23.02 -4.17 1.65
N ILE A 133 -22.81 -5.46 1.87
CA ILE A 133 -23.83 -6.39 2.38
C ILE A 133 -23.89 -6.24 3.91
N ALA A 134 -25.12 -6.14 4.45
CA ALA A 134 -25.37 -6.13 5.88
C ALA A 134 -25.10 -7.52 6.50
N ARG A 135 -24.71 -7.53 7.77
CA ARG A 135 -24.44 -8.78 8.50
C ARG A 135 -25.71 -9.61 8.64
N VAL A 136 -25.59 -10.92 8.44
CA VAL A 136 -26.65 -11.88 8.80
C VAL A 136 -26.78 -11.89 10.32
N GLN A 137 -28.02 -11.85 10.83
CA GLN A 137 -28.30 -11.97 12.26
C GLN A 137 -27.97 -13.40 12.71
N LEU A 138 -27.27 -13.52 13.83
CA LEU A 138 -26.83 -14.81 14.38
C LEU A 138 -27.66 -15.14 15.60
N GLU A 139 -27.98 -16.42 15.74
CA GLU A 139 -28.63 -16.96 16.93
C GLU A 139 -27.57 -17.42 17.95
N SER A 140 -27.92 -17.44 19.23
CA SER A 140 -26.99 -17.65 20.36
C SER A 140 -26.28 -19.03 20.40
N GLY A 141 -26.53 -19.91 19.42
CA GLY A 141 -25.92 -21.24 19.29
C GLY A 141 -25.22 -21.51 17.95
N ASP A 142 -25.03 -20.50 17.10
CA ASP A 142 -24.41 -20.68 15.79
C ASP A 142 -22.91 -21.04 15.92
N THR A 143 -22.52 -22.17 15.34
CA THR A 143 -21.11 -22.59 15.25
C THR A 143 -20.42 -21.87 14.08
N PRO A 144 -19.08 -21.73 14.09
CA PRO A 144 -18.36 -21.05 13.01
C PRO A 144 -18.64 -21.62 11.61
N GLU A 145 -18.97 -22.91 11.52
CA GLU A 145 -19.31 -23.61 10.27
C GLU A 145 -20.72 -23.27 9.79
N THR A 146 -21.72 -23.23 10.69
CA THR A 146 -23.08 -22.82 10.32
C THR A 146 -23.13 -21.35 9.90
N ILE A 147 -22.32 -20.49 10.52
CA ILE A 147 -22.14 -19.10 10.11
C ILE A 147 -21.57 -19.02 8.69
N LEU A 148 -20.56 -19.85 8.37
CA LEU A 148 -19.96 -19.88 7.04
C LEU A 148 -20.99 -20.30 5.98
N GLN A 149 -21.82 -21.31 6.28
CA GLN A 149 -22.88 -21.77 5.39
C GLN A 149 -23.94 -20.67 5.16
N LYS A 150 -24.38 -19.98 6.22
CA LYS A 150 -25.34 -18.85 6.12
C LYS A 150 -24.79 -17.71 5.26
N GLU A 151 -23.50 -17.41 5.41
CA GLU A 151 -22.83 -16.31 4.72
C GLU A 151 -22.14 -16.72 3.40
N ALA A 152 -22.32 -17.96 2.94
CA ALA A 152 -21.70 -18.48 1.71
C ALA A 152 -21.99 -17.60 0.48
N HIS A 153 -23.22 -17.06 0.40
CA HIS A 153 -23.66 -16.17 -0.68
C HIS A 153 -22.81 -14.90 -0.82
N ILE A 154 -22.14 -14.45 0.25
CA ILE A 154 -21.24 -13.30 0.21
C ILE A 154 -19.98 -13.63 -0.60
N PHE A 155 -19.45 -14.84 -0.43
CA PHE A 155 -18.28 -15.35 -1.14
C PHE A 155 -18.62 -15.66 -2.60
N ASP A 156 -19.80 -16.21 -2.85
CA ASP A 156 -20.33 -16.44 -4.19
C ASP A 156 -20.39 -15.10 -4.96
N LYS A 157 -20.99 -14.07 -4.36
CA LYS A 157 -21.05 -12.73 -4.97
C LYS A 157 -19.67 -12.11 -5.20
N ALA A 158 -18.72 -12.33 -4.29
CA ALA A 158 -17.36 -11.83 -4.47
C ALA A 158 -16.64 -12.50 -5.65
N PHE A 159 -16.93 -13.78 -5.90
CA PHE A 159 -16.38 -14.54 -7.02
C PHE A 159 -17.04 -14.13 -8.35
N ASP A 160 -18.37 -14.09 -8.39
CA ASP A 160 -19.15 -13.80 -9.61
C ASP A 160 -18.86 -12.41 -10.19
N LEU A 161 -18.43 -11.44 -9.36
CA LEU A 161 -18.05 -10.10 -9.81
C LEU A 161 -16.85 -10.06 -10.74
N TYR A 162 -16.03 -11.10 -10.79
CA TYR A 162 -14.86 -11.14 -11.66
C TYR A 162 -15.15 -11.69 -13.05
N GLU A 163 -16.32 -12.28 -13.33
CA GLU A 163 -16.68 -12.97 -14.59
C GLU A 163 -15.63 -13.98 -15.08
N LYS A 164 -14.66 -14.34 -14.23
CA LYS A 164 -13.54 -15.24 -14.56
C LYS A 164 -13.81 -16.62 -13.96
N GLU A 165 -13.40 -17.63 -14.70
CA GLU A 165 -13.37 -19.02 -14.24
C GLU A 165 -12.32 -19.25 -13.13
N ARG A 166 -11.29 -18.39 -13.09
CA ARG A 166 -10.16 -18.46 -12.16
C ARG A 166 -9.92 -17.10 -11.51
N VAL A 167 -9.85 -17.04 -10.18
CA VAL A 167 -9.61 -15.79 -9.45
C VAL A 167 -8.52 -15.99 -8.40
N ALA A 168 -7.57 -15.06 -8.29
CA ALA A 168 -6.54 -15.14 -7.26
C ALA A 168 -7.13 -14.84 -5.87
N LEU A 169 -6.65 -15.50 -4.81
CA LEU A 169 -7.09 -15.22 -3.44
C LEU A 169 -6.89 -13.75 -3.04
N SER A 170 -5.84 -13.11 -3.55
CA SER A 170 -5.57 -11.69 -3.29
C SER A 170 -6.64 -10.76 -3.89
N GLU A 171 -7.15 -11.10 -5.09
CA GLU A 171 -8.25 -10.40 -5.75
C GLU A 171 -9.55 -10.59 -4.97
N LEU A 172 -9.87 -11.84 -4.59
CA LEU A 172 -11.05 -12.15 -3.77
C LEU A 172 -11.01 -11.44 -2.41
N GLY A 173 -9.86 -11.42 -1.75
CA GLY A 173 -9.68 -10.72 -0.47
C GLY A 173 -9.93 -9.22 -0.57
N PHE A 174 -9.50 -8.59 -1.67
CA PHE A 174 -9.79 -7.18 -1.93
C PHE A 174 -11.29 -6.94 -2.14
N MET A 175 -11.98 -7.80 -2.89
CA MET A 175 -13.43 -7.67 -3.10
C MET A 175 -14.24 -7.91 -1.85
N LEU A 176 -13.89 -8.91 -1.05
CA LEU A 176 -14.55 -9.17 0.23
C LEU A 176 -14.40 -7.96 1.16
N LYS A 177 -13.25 -7.29 1.19
CA LYS A 177 -13.09 -6.05 1.96
C LYS A 177 -14.02 -4.92 1.50
N LYS A 178 -14.47 -4.95 0.24
CA LYS A 178 -15.36 -3.94 -0.33
C LYS A 178 -16.84 -4.29 -0.15
N ILE A 179 -17.21 -5.53 -0.43
CA ILE A 179 -18.58 -6.05 -0.34
C ILE A 179 -18.97 -6.30 1.12
N TYR A 180 -18.03 -6.79 1.92
CA TYR A 180 -18.24 -7.13 3.31
C TYR A 180 -17.06 -6.67 4.18
N PRO A 181 -16.94 -5.36 4.47
CA PRO A 181 -15.78 -4.78 5.15
C PRO A 181 -15.46 -5.37 6.53
N GLN A 182 -16.45 -6.00 7.17
CA GLN A 182 -16.26 -6.62 8.48
C GLN A 182 -15.91 -8.12 8.41
N TYR A 183 -15.61 -8.63 7.22
CA TYR A 183 -15.11 -9.97 6.97
C TYR A 183 -13.84 -10.26 7.80
N LYS A 184 -13.80 -11.42 8.47
CA LYS A 184 -12.62 -11.96 9.13
C LYS A 184 -12.61 -13.49 9.03
N PRO A 185 -11.51 -14.14 8.56
CA PRO A 185 -11.42 -15.60 8.48
C PRO A 185 -11.72 -16.29 9.81
N ARG A 186 -11.23 -15.72 10.92
CA ARG A 186 -11.42 -16.27 12.28
C ARG A 186 -12.87 -16.41 12.71
N ARG A 187 -13.79 -15.63 12.11
CA ARG A 187 -15.23 -15.73 12.40
C ARG A 187 -15.79 -17.10 12.00
N TYR A 188 -15.22 -17.70 10.97
CA TYR A 188 -15.61 -18.99 10.40
C TYR A 188 -14.71 -20.14 10.90
N GLY A 189 -13.88 -19.88 11.92
CA GLY A 189 -12.93 -20.86 12.43
C GLY A 189 -11.73 -21.11 11.50
N CYS A 190 -11.48 -20.24 10.53
CA CYS A 190 -10.36 -20.35 9.58
C CYS A 190 -9.24 -19.34 9.91
N LYS A 191 -8.00 -19.68 9.62
CA LYS A 191 -6.82 -18.81 9.76
C LYS A 191 -6.61 -17.93 8.53
N THR A 192 -6.88 -18.47 7.34
CA THR A 192 -6.63 -17.81 6.06
C THR A 192 -7.91 -17.74 5.21
N LEU A 193 -7.91 -16.89 4.18
CA LEU A 193 -9.00 -16.83 3.20
C LEU A 193 -9.08 -18.13 2.36
N GLY A 194 -7.93 -18.76 2.10
CA GLY A 194 -7.87 -20.04 1.38
C GLY A 194 -8.66 -21.12 2.11
N GLU A 195 -8.42 -21.29 3.41
CA GLU A 195 -9.16 -22.24 4.26
C GLU A 195 -10.68 -21.97 4.27
N VAL A 196 -11.10 -20.70 4.10
CA VAL A 196 -12.54 -20.39 4.00
C VAL A 196 -13.12 -20.93 2.69
N TYR A 197 -12.42 -20.75 1.57
CA TYR A 197 -12.85 -21.28 0.28
C TYR A 197 -12.72 -22.81 0.19
N GLU A 198 -11.76 -23.42 0.88
CA GLU A 198 -11.63 -24.88 0.97
C GLU A 198 -12.81 -25.52 1.73
N LYS A 199 -13.31 -24.87 2.78
CA LYS A 199 -14.51 -25.32 3.51
C LYS A 199 -15.81 -25.10 2.73
N LEU A 200 -15.79 -24.25 1.72
CA LEU A 200 -16.92 -24.10 0.82
C LEU A 200 -16.81 -25.19 -0.25
N ASP A 201 -17.64 -26.22 -0.17
CA ASP A 201 -17.62 -27.38 -1.09
C ASP A 201 -17.71 -27.01 -2.59
N LYS A 202 -18.12 -25.77 -2.89
CA LYS A 202 -18.23 -25.20 -4.23
C LYS A 202 -16.90 -24.81 -4.87
N TYR A 203 -15.82 -24.69 -4.11
CA TYR A 203 -14.55 -24.14 -4.60
C TYR A 203 -13.38 -25.10 -4.42
N GLU A 204 -12.38 -24.95 -5.28
CA GLU A 204 -11.09 -25.64 -5.19
C GLU A 204 -9.98 -24.59 -5.13
N VAL A 205 -9.04 -24.74 -4.19
CA VAL A 205 -7.94 -23.80 -3.98
C VAL A 205 -6.64 -24.51 -4.35
N ILE A 206 -5.97 -24.04 -5.41
CA ILE A 206 -4.69 -24.59 -5.87
C ILE A 206 -3.59 -23.59 -5.53
N GLN A 207 -2.51 -24.05 -4.90
CA GLN A 207 -1.31 -23.25 -4.68
C GLN A 207 -0.46 -23.27 -5.96
N VAL A 208 -0.33 -22.13 -6.64
CA VAL A 208 0.54 -22.01 -7.82
C VAL A 208 1.84 -21.32 -7.39
N GLU A 209 2.96 -22.02 -7.57
CA GLU A 209 4.30 -21.55 -7.20
C GLU A 209 5.01 -20.75 -8.31
N GLU A 210 4.27 -19.97 -9.11
CA GLU A 210 4.91 -19.10 -10.10
C GLU A 210 5.16 -17.69 -9.53
N LYS A 211 6.43 -17.42 -9.22
CA LYS A 211 6.96 -16.09 -8.82
C LYS A 211 6.31 -15.47 -7.57
N GLY A 212 6.07 -16.31 -6.57
CA GLY A 212 5.48 -15.98 -5.26
C GLY A 212 4.20 -16.79 -5.07
N ALA A 213 4.06 -17.46 -3.92
CA ALA A 213 2.92 -18.33 -3.63
C ALA A 213 1.59 -17.57 -3.77
N CYS A 214 0.93 -17.70 -4.91
CA CYS A 214 -0.36 -17.10 -5.18
C CYS A 214 -1.35 -18.24 -5.33
N SER A 215 -2.20 -18.45 -4.34
CA SER A 215 -3.24 -19.46 -4.44
C SER A 215 -4.38 -18.93 -5.33
N ILE A 216 -4.82 -19.79 -6.25
CA ILE A 216 -5.90 -19.51 -7.21
C ILE A 216 -7.11 -20.32 -6.78
N VAL A 217 -8.29 -19.70 -6.84
CA VAL A 217 -9.58 -20.33 -6.51
C VAL A 217 -10.35 -20.61 -7.79
N TYR A 218 -10.88 -21.82 -7.88
CA TYR A 218 -11.72 -22.35 -8.95
C TYR A 218 -13.11 -22.63 -8.43
N LYS A 219 -14.14 -22.38 -9.23
CA LYS A 219 -15.49 -22.87 -8.95
C LYS A 219 -15.57 -24.30 -9.50
N LYS A 220 -15.91 -25.28 -8.66
CA LYS A 220 -16.13 -26.66 -9.12
C LYS A 220 -17.37 -26.67 -9.99
N GLU A 221 -17.24 -27.11 -11.24
CA GLU A 221 -18.40 -27.45 -12.07
C GLU A 221 -19.04 -28.71 -11.45
N LYS A 222 -20.36 -28.67 -11.28
CA LYS A 222 -21.17 -29.74 -10.69
C LYS A 222 -22.12 -30.27 -11.74
#